data_AF-A0A8C3X1F6-F1
#
_entry.id   AF-A0A8C3X1F6-F1
#
_cell.length_a   1.000
_cell.length_b   1.000
_cell.length_c   1.000
_cell.angle_alpha   90.00
_cell.angle_beta   90.00
_cell.angle_gamma   90.00
#
_symmetry.space_group_name_H-M   'P 1'
#
loop_
_entity.id
_entity.type
_entity.pdbx_description
1 polymer ?
#
loop_
_entity_poly.entity_id
_entity_poly.type
_entity_poly.pdbx_seq_one_letter_code
_entity_poly.pdbx_strand_id
1 'polypeptide(L)' 'MNRPAPVEISYENMRFLITHNPTNATLNKFTEELKKYGVTTLVRVCDATYDKAPVEKEGIHVLMAG' A
#
# COMPACT_ATOMS: atom_id res chain seq x y z
N MET A 1 -4.69 -13.50 13.84
CA MET A 1 -5.67 -13.31 12.75
C MET A 1 -4.97 -13.57 11.42
N ASN A 2 -5.50 -14.46 10.59
CA ASN A 2 -5.03 -14.66 9.22
C ASN A 2 -5.37 -13.41 8.42
N ARG A 3 -4.38 -12.55 8.14
CA ARG A 3 -4.56 -11.52 7.11
C ARG A 3 -4.47 -12.24 5.76
N PRO A 4 -5.51 -12.16 4.91
CA PRO A 4 -5.44 -12.61 3.53
C PRO A 4 -4.20 -12.08 2.82
N ALA A 5 -3.68 -12.87 1.88
CA ALA A 5 -2.61 -12.40 1.00
C ALA A 5 -3.09 -11.20 0.16
N PRO A 6 -2.18 -10.31 -0.28
CA PRO A 6 -2.49 -9.26 -1.23
C PRO A 6 -3.19 -9.81 -2.48
N VAL A 7 -4.16 -9.06 -3.00
CA VAL A 7 -4.88 -9.42 -4.23
C VAL A 7 -4.42 -8.49 -5.34
N GLU A 8 -3.94 -9.08 -6.43
CA GLU A 8 -3.56 -8.36 -7.64
C GLU A 8 -4.69 -8.43 -8.67
N ILE A 9 -5.08 -7.27 -9.22
CA ILE A 9 -6.07 -7.16 -10.29
C ILE A 9 -5.41 -6.45 -11.47
N SER A 10 -5.51 -7.03 -12.65
CA SER A 10 -4.93 -6.48 -13.87
C SER A 10 -5.98 -6.39 -14.96
N TYR A 11 -6.02 -5.26 -15.66
CA TYR A 11 -6.88 -5.03 -16.82
C TYR A 11 -6.13 -4.16 -17.83
N GLU A 12 -5.95 -4.66 -19.05
CA GLU A 12 -5.14 -4.02 -20.10
C GLU A 12 -3.74 -3.63 -19.58
N ASN A 13 -3.37 -2.36 -19.65
CA ASN A 13 -2.10 -1.81 -19.18
C ASN A 13 -2.15 -1.34 -17.70
N MET A 14 -3.22 -1.65 -16.98
CA MET A 14 -3.41 -1.28 -15.58
C MET A 14 -3.20 -2.48 -14.65
N ARG A 15 -2.55 -2.23 -13.50
CA ARG A 15 -2.39 -3.20 -12.43
C ARG A 15 -2.65 -2.53 -11.09
N PHE A 16 -3.47 -3.17 -10.27
CA PHE A 16 -3.83 -2.74 -8.93
C PHE A 16 -3.48 -3.81 -7.91
N LEU A 17 -2.99 -3.37 -6.74
CA LEU A 17 -2.74 -4.23 -5.60
C LEU A 17 -3.68 -3.81 -4.46
N ILE A 18 -4.58 -4.72 -4.06
CA ILE A 18 -5.49 -4.54 -2.93
C ILE A 18 -4.85 -5.22 -1.71
N THR A 19 -4.64 -4.43 -0.66
CA THR A 19 -3.96 -4.86 0.56
C THR A 19 -4.75 -4.44 1.80
N HIS A 20 -4.42 -5.05 2.94
CA HIS A 20 -4.94 -4.59 4.22
C HIS A 20 -4.15 -3.38 4.73
N ASN A 21 -4.85 -2.52 5.46
CA ASN A 21 -4.25 -1.39 6.16
C ASN A 21 -3.11 -1.86 7.11
N PRO A 22 -1.89 -1.29 7.02
CA PRO A 22 -0.81 -1.64 7.92
C PRO A 22 -1.05 -1.09 9.34
N THR A 23 -0.26 -1.56 10.30
CA THR A 23 -0.06 -0.86 11.58
C THR A 23 1.32 -0.20 11.58
N ASN A 24 1.59 0.70 12.52
CA ASN A 24 2.93 1.30 12.66
C ASN A 24 4.03 0.23 12.82
N ALA A 25 3.74 -0.88 13.50
CA ALA A 25 4.70 -1.99 13.69
C ALA A 25 4.96 -2.80 12.41
N THR A 26 4.03 -2.80 11.44
CA THR A 26 4.17 -3.55 10.18
C THR A 26 4.49 -2.66 8.98
N LEU A 27 4.65 -1.35 9.19
CA LEU A 27 4.77 -0.37 8.10
C LEU A 27 5.99 -0.64 7.21
N ASN A 28 7.14 -0.99 7.79
CA ASN A 28 8.34 -1.30 7.01
C ASN A 28 8.13 -2.50 6.09
N LYS A 29 7.59 -3.60 6.62
CA LYS A 29 7.30 -4.82 5.83
C LYS A 29 6.26 -4.55 4.74
N PHE A 30 5.27 -3.72 5.06
CA PHE A 30 4.27 -3.29 4.10
C PHE A 30 4.92 -2.52 2.94
N THR A 31 5.82 -1.57 3.24
CA THR A 31 6.55 -0.82 2.20
C THR A 31 7.44 -1.72 1.34
N GLU A 32 8.11 -2.71 1.94
CA GLU A 32 8.88 -3.73 1.19
C GLU A 32 8.00 -4.53 0.22
N GLU A 33 6.80 -4.91 0.67
CA GLU A 33 5.83 -5.62 -0.17
C GLU A 33 5.36 -4.75 -1.33
N LEU A 34 5.00 -3.49 -1.08
CA LEU A 34 4.62 -2.55 -2.15
C LEU A 34 5.72 -2.43 -3.21
N LYS A 35 6.98 -2.33 -2.80
CA LYS A 35 8.12 -2.30 -3.73
C LYS A 35 8.29 -3.59 -4.52
N LYS A 36 8.10 -4.74 -3.89
CA LYS A 36 8.15 -6.06 -4.55
C LYS A 36 7.14 -6.15 -5.69
N TYR A 37 5.95 -5.57 -5.51
CA TYR A 37 4.91 -5.48 -6.55
C TYR A 37 5.09 -4.28 -7.50
N GLY A 38 6.14 -3.47 -7.34
CA GLY A 38 6.39 -2.30 -8.17
C GLY A 38 5.33 -1.21 -8.04
N VAL A 39 4.69 -1.09 -6.88
CA VAL A 39 3.71 -0.03 -6.60
C VAL A 39 4.44 1.31 -6.50
N THR A 40 4.00 2.29 -7.28
CA THR A 40 4.53 3.66 -7.26
C THR A 40 3.57 4.66 -6.60
N THR A 41 2.28 4.31 -6.54
CA THR A 41 1.22 5.13 -5.95
C THR A 41 0.35 4.27 -5.04
N LEU A 42 0.17 4.71 -3.79
CA LEU A 42 -0.69 4.08 -2.79
C LEU A 42 -1.91 4.98 -2.53
N VAL A 43 -3.11 4.46 -2.73
CA VAL A 43 -4.35 5.17 -2.42
C VAL A 43 -4.93 4.61 -1.13
N ARG A 44 -5.15 5.49 -0.14
CA ARG A 44 -5.85 5.17 1.11
C ARG A 44 -7.31 5.60 0.97
N VAL A 45 -8.22 4.65 1.13
CA VAL A 45 -9.68 4.87 0.99
C VAL A 45 -10.41 4.90 2.34
N CYS A 46 -9.68 4.71 3.44
CA CYS A 46 -10.18 4.74 4.81
C CYS A 46 -9.42 5.80 5.61
N ASP A 47 -9.85 6.03 6.86
CA ASP A 47 -9.16 6.90 7.81
C ASP A 47 -7.66 6.59 7.90
N ALA A 48 -6.84 7.64 7.92
CA ALA A 48 -5.41 7.52 8.03
C ALA A 48 -5.01 7.10 9.46
N THR A 49 -4.58 5.84 9.63
CA THR A 49 -4.17 5.29 10.94
C THR A 49 -2.64 5.19 11.13
N TYR A 50 -1.85 5.65 10.15
CA TYR A 50 -0.39 5.63 10.17
C TYR A 50 0.18 6.82 9.40
N ASP A 51 1.39 7.23 9.76
CA ASP A 51 2.10 8.31 9.07
C ASP A 51 2.56 7.86 7.67
N LYS A 52 2.36 8.72 6.67
CA LYS A 52 2.72 8.42 5.28
C LYS A 52 4.19 8.71 4.97
N ALA A 53 4.87 9.53 5.78
CA ALA A 53 6.24 9.96 5.48
C ALA A 53 7.24 8.79 5.30
N PRO A 54 7.19 7.69 6.08
CA PRO A 54 8.05 6.53 5.84
C PRO A 54 7.81 5.84 4.50
N VAL A 55 6.57 5.84 4.00
CA VAL A 55 6.22 5.24 2.69
C VAL A 55 6.66 6.17 1.56
N GLU A 56 6.43 7.48 1.71
CA GLU A 56 6.83 8.49 0.72
C GLU A 56 8.35 8.61 0.58
N LYS A 57 9.10 8.47 1.67
CA LYS A 57 10.57 8.44 1.66
C LYS A 57 11.14 7.33 0.78
N GLU A 58 10.38 6.25 0.62
CA GLU A 58 10.75 5.09 -0.17
C GLU A 58 10.31 5.20 -1.65
N GLY A 59 9.83 6.37 -2.07
CA GLY A 59 9.48 6.68 -3.46
C GLY A 59 8.05 6.35 -3.86
N ILE A 60 7.17 6.05 -2.90
CA ILE A 60 5.77 5.68 -3.15
C ILE A 60 4.87 6.87 -2.81
N HIS A 61 4.18 7.41 -3.80
CA HIS A 61 3.27 8.55 -3.60
C HIS A 61 2.00 8.11 -2.86
N VAL A 62 1.63 8.78 -1.77
CA VAL A 62 0.45 8.41 -0.97
C VAL A 62 -0.68 9.41 -1.16
N LEU A 63 -1.79 8.94 -1.72
CA LEU A 63 -3.03 9.68 -1.93
C LEU A 63 -4.09 9.29 -0.88
N MET A 64 -4.94 10.24 -0.52
CA MET A 64 -6.19 9.96 0.19
C MET A 64 -7.34 10.06 -0.81
N ALA A 65 -8.19 9.04 -0.88
CA ALA A 65 -9.49 9.14 -1.51
C ALA A 65 -10.46 9.66 -0.44
N GLY A 66 -10.98 10.86 -0.67
CA GLY A 66 -12.05 11.49 0.13
C GLY A 66 -13.37 11.45 -0.61
#